data_AF-A0A1I3SPZ7-F1
#
_entry.id   AF-A0A1I3SPZ7-F1
#
_cell.length_a   1.000
_cell.length_b   1.000
_cell.length_c   1.000
_cell.angle_alpha   90.00
_cell.angle_beta   90.00
_cell.angle_gamma   90.00
#
_symmetry.space_group_name_H-M   'P 1'
#
loop_
_entity.id
_entity.type
_entity.pdbx_description
1 polymer ?
#
loop_
_entity_poly.entity_id
_entity_poly.type
_entity_poly.pdbx_seq_one_letter_code
_entity_poly.pdbx_strand_id
1 'polypeptide(L)'
;MSEAKKTPNPIDIHVGSRIRLRRNMAGMSQEKLGESLGVTFQQVQKYEKGTNRVGASRLQAIASVLEVPVSYFFQDAPTDAPVMELSEEHSSNYVVDFISSTEGLRLNRAFVQITDPKVRARIIDLVRTLANDE
;
A
#
# COMPACT_ATOMS: atom_id res chain seq x y z
N MET A 1 19.99 -4.26 -30.53
CA MET A 1 20.22 -3.44 -29.33
C MET A 1 18.99 -3.60 -28.45
N SER A 2 19.10 -4.38 -27.37
CA SER A 2 18.00 -4.66 -26.46
C SER A 2 17.71 -3.43 -25.59
N GLU A 3 16.55 -2.82 -25.76
CA GLU A 3 16.04 -1.78 -24.86
C GLU A 3 15.92 -2.38 -23.45
N ALA A 4 16.80 -1.97 -22.55
CA ALA A 4 16.63 -2.24 -21.14
C ALA A 4 15.30 -1.59 -20.70
N LYS A 5 14.29 -2.42 -20.40
CA LYS A 5 13.01 -1.99 -19.81
C LYS A 5 13.33 -1.13 -18.60
N LYS A 6 13.16 0.20 -18.71
CA LYS A 6 13.34 1.14 -17.61
C LYS A 6 12.45 0.68 -16.45
N THR A 7 13.07 0.17 -15.39
CA THR A 7 12.39 -0.17 -14.16
C THR A 7 11.79 1.12 -13.58
N PRO A 8 10.48 1.14 -13.24
CA PRO A 8 9.87 2.32 -12.65
C PRO A 8 10.56 2.69 -11.32
N ASN A 9 10.57 3.98 -10.99
CA ASN A 9 11.15 4.46 -9.73
C ASN A 9 10.35 3.86 -8.55
N PRO A 10 11.01 3.35 -7.49
CA PRO A 10 10.32 2.85 -6.29
C PRO A 10 9.30 3.82 -5.70
N ILE A 11 9.59 5.13 -5.72
CA ILE A 11 8.66 6.17 -5.24
C ILE A 11 7.41 6.24 -6.12
N ASP A 12 7.56 6.13 -7.44
CA ASP A 12 6.42 6.16 -8.36
C ASP A 12 5.51 4.93 -8.17
N ILE A 13 6.11 3.76 -7.92
CA ILE A 13 5.39 2.52 -7.60
C ILE A 13 4.63 2.68 -6.28
N HIS A 14 5.28 3.24 -5.26
CA HIS A 14 4.68 3.49 -3.96
C HIS A 14 3.48 4.43 -4.04
N VAL A 15 3.68 5.60 -4.65
CA VAL A 15 2.61 6.59 -4.88
C VAL A 15 1.45 5.95 -5.65
N GLY A 16 1.74 5.18 -6.69
CA GLY A 16 0.73 4.43 -7.45
C GLY A 16 -0.07 3.44 -6.59
N SER A 17 0.62 2.69 -5.73
CA SER A 17 0.00 1.76 -4.79
C SER A 17 -0.93 2.47 -3.80
N ARG A 18 -0.49 3.60 -3.23
CA ARG A 18 -1.31 4.42 -2.31
C ARG A 18 -2.56 4.97 -2.99
N ILE A 19 -2.44 5.44 -4.24
CA ILE A 19 -3.60 5.88 -5.05
C ILE A 19 -4.60 4.73 -5.21
N ARG A 20 -4.13 3.55 -5.61
CA ARG A 20 -4.97 2.35 -5.79
C ARG A 20 -5.69 1.96 -4.50
N LEU A 21 -4.95 1.90 -3.40
CA LEU A 21 -5.48 1.54 -2.09
C LEU A 21 -6.61 2.49 -1.69
N ARG A 22 -6.36 3.80 -1.73
CA ARG A 22 -7.35 4.80 -1.33
C ARG A 22 -8.58 4.78 -2.25
N ARG A 23 -8.37 4.65 -3.56
CA ARG A 23 -9.46 4.54 -4.54
C ARG A 23 -10.36 3.33 -4.22
N ASN A 24 -9.78 2.17 -3.92
CA ASN A 24 -10.52 0.97 -3.54
C ASN A 24 -11.31 1.16 -2.23
N MET A 25 -10.70 1.78 -1.21
CA MET A 25 -11.38 2.09 0.05
C MET A 25 -12.56 3.07 -0.15
N ALA A 26 -12.47 3.96 -1.14
CA ALA A 26 -13.55 4.84 -1.54
C ALA A 26 -14.61 4.17 -2.45
N GLY A 27 -14.48 2.87 -2.75
CA GLY A 27 -15.39 2.15 -3.65
C GLY A 27 -15.42 2.69 -5.08
N MET A 28 -14.34 3.36 -5.51
CA MET A 28 -14.26 4.05 -6.80
C MET A 28 -13.58 3.16 -7.85
N SER A 29 -14.07 3.10 -9.09
CA SER A 29 -13.41 2.38 -10.19
C SER A 29 -12.32 3.23 -10.85
N GLN A 30 -11.44 2.61 -11.65
CA GLN A 30 -10.40 3.34 -12.39
C GLN A 30 -11.01 4.27 -13.45
N GLU A 31 -12.11 3.87 -14.08
CA GLU A 31 -12.89 4.69 -15.02
C GLU A 31 -13.41 5.95 -14.32
N LYS A 32 -14.05 5.79 -13.15
CA LYS A 32 -14.61 6.91 -12.38
C LYS A 32 -13.53 7.90 -11.91
N LEU A 33 -12.37 7.40 -11.48
CA LEU A 33 -11.23 8.26 -11.17
C LEU A 33 -10.69 8.95 -12.43
N GLY A 34 -10.63 8.24 -13.55
CA GLY A 34 -10.21 8.79 -14.84
C GLY A 34 -11.10 9.93 -15.31
N GLU A 35 -12.42 9.72 -15.29
CA GLU A 35 -13.43 10.74 -15.61
C GLU A 35 -13.27 11.99 -14.74
N SER A 36 -13.12 11.81 -13.42
CA SER A 36 -12.93 12.92 -12.48
C SER A 36 -11.64 13.72 -12.72
N LEU A 37 -10.63 13.09 -13.35
CA LEU A 37 -9.35 13.71 -13.68
C LEU A 37 -9.25 14.16 -15.14
N GLY A 38 -10.26 13.86 -15.98
CA GLY A 38 -10.19 14.09 -17.43
C GLY A 38 -9.10 13.25 -18.13
N VAL A 39 -8.86 12.02 -17.66
CA VAL A 39 -7.90 11.07 -18.27
C VAL A 39 -8.54 9.69 -18.48
N THR A 40 -7.92 8.87 -19.33
CA THR A 40 -8.45 7.51 -19.59
C THR A 40 -8.21 6.56 -18.40
N PHE A 41 -9.03 5.51 -18.28
CA PHE A 41 -8.83 4.46 -17.27
C PHE A 41 -7.43 3.81 -17.40
N GLN A 42 -6.91 3.68 -18.63
CA GLN A 42 -5.57 3.14 -18.89
C GLN A 42 -4.48 4.05 -18.30
N GLN A 43 -4.69 5.36 -18.33
CA GLN A 43 -3.75 6.31 -17.72
C GLN A 43 -3.77 6.18 -16.19
N VAL A 44 -4.94 6.04 -15.58
CA VAL A 44 -5.07 5.73 -14.15
C VAL A 44 -4.38 4.42 -13.81
N GLN A 45 -4.57 3.38 -14.62
CA GLN A 45 -3.89 2.10 -14.43
C GLN A 45 -2.36 2.23 -14.48
N LYS A 46 -1.81 3.08 -15.37
CA LYS A 46 -0.37 3.35 -15.43
C LYS A 46 0.13 4.15 -14.22
N TYR A 47 -0.67 5.09 -13.70
CA TYR A 47 -0.37 5.77 -12.44
C TYR A 47 -0.34 4.80 -11.27
N GLU A 48 -1.36 3.93 -11.15
CA GLU A 48 -1.44 2.95 -10.06
C GLU A 48 -0.34 1.89 -10.09
N LYS A 49 0.19 1.59 -11.28
CA LYS A 49 1.35 0.70 -11.45
C LYS A 49 2.70 1.40 -11.29
N GLY A 50 2.72 2.74 -11.15
CA GLY A 50 3.94 3.55 -11.14
C GLY A 50 4.69 3.60 -12.47
N THR A 51 4.16 2.99 -13.54
CA THR A 51 4.83 2.98 -14.85
C THR A 51 4.81 4.35 -15.53
N ASN A 52 3.83 5.18 -15.16
CA ASN A 52 3.81 6.60 -15.49
C ASN A 52 3.92 7.42 -14.21
N ARG A 53 4.91 8.33 -14.15
CA ARG A 53 5.03 9.29 -13.06
C ARG A 53 3.82 10.21 -12.98
N VAL A 54 3.34 10.44 -11.77
CA VAL A 54 2.29 11.43 -11.49
C VAL A 54 2.96 12.77 -11.19
N GLY A 55 2.72 13.79 -12.03
CA GLY A 55 3.21 15.14 -11.77
C GLY A 55 2.46 15.82 -10.61
N ALA A 56 3.08 16.82 -9.97
CA ALA A 56 2.56 17.48 -8.78
C ALA A 56 1.11 18.00 -8.93
N SER A 57 0.80 18.69 -10.04
CA SER A 57 -0.56 19.16 -10.32
C SER A 57 -1.57 18.02 -10.39
N ARG A 58 -1.18 16.89 -11.00
CA ARG A 58 -2.04 15.71 -11.11
C ARG A 58 -2.21 15.02 -9.77
N LEU A 59 -1.15 14.94 -8.97
CA LEU A 59 -1.19 14.36 -7.63
C LEU A 59 -2.12 15.16 -6.71
N GLN A 60 -2.09 16.49 -6.78
CA GLN A 60 -3.02 17.37 -6.08
C GLN A 60 -4.48 17.12 -6.49
N ALA A 61 -4.74 16.95 -7.79
CA ALA A 61 -6.08 16.63 -8.28
C ALA A 61 -6.57 15.27 -7.78
N ILE A 62 -5.70 14.24 -7.79
CA ILE A 62 -6.01 12.92 -7.25
C ILE A 62 -6.30 12.99 -5.74
N ALA A 63 -5.50 13.75 -5.00
CA ALA A 63 -5.72 14.00 -3.57
C ALA A 63 -7.12 14.58 -3.30
N SER A 64 -7.51 15.55 -4.11
CA SER A 64 -8.80 16.24 -4.01
C SER A 64 -9.97 15.30 -4.32
N VAL A 65 -9.87 14.50 -5.38
CA VAL A 65 -10.91 13.52 -5.78
C VAL A 65 -11.04 12.40 -4.75
N LEU A 66 -9.93 11.99 -4.14
CA LEU A 66 -9.90 10.92 -3.14
C LEU A 66 -10.05 11.43 -1.70
N GLU A 67 -10.29 12.73 -1.51
CA GLU A 67 -10.50 13.39 -0.22
C GLU A 67 -9.41 13.05 0.82
N VAL A 68 -8.14 13.17 0.41
CA VAL A 68 -6.97 12.95 1.27
C VAL A 68 -5.95 14.07 1.07
N PRO A 69 -5.12 14.39 2.08
CA PRO A 69 -3.99 15.28 1.87
C PRO A 69 -2.96 14.64 0.92
N VAL A 70 -2.22 15.46 0.15
CA VAL A 70 -1.19 14.95 -0.79
C VAL A 70 -0.12 14.09 -0.10
N SER A 71 0.21 14.42 1.16
CA SER A 71 1.15 13.66 1.98
C SER A 71 0.76 12.19 2.14
N TYR A 72 -0.52 11.85 2.07
CA TYR A 72 -1.03 10.46 2.13
C TYR A 72 -0.35 9.52 1.12
N PHE A 73 0.01 10.03 -0.07
CA PHE A 73 0.61 9.22 -1.13
C PHE A 73 2.10 8.94 -0.90
N PHE A 74 2.74 9.65 0.03
CA PHE A 74 4.15 9.51 0.37
C PHE A 74 4.36 8.95 1.78
N GLN A 75 3.30 8.79 2.58
CA GLN A 75 3.36 8.03 3.83
C GLN A 75 3.98 6.67 3.55
N ASP A 76 4.97 6.28 4.35
CA ASP A 76 5.66 4.98 4.24
C ASP A 76 6.49 4.81 2.96
N ALA A 77 6.82 5.90 2.25
CA ALA A 77 7.64 5.80 1.05
C ALA A 77 9.07 5.34 1.40
N PRO A 78 9.71 4.50 0.57
CA PRO A 78 11.12 4.16 0.71
C PRO A 78 11.93 5.45 0.68
N THR A 79 12.47 5.86 1.82
CA THR A 79 13.22 7.10 1.96
C THR A 79 14.68 6.74 2.16
N ASP A 80 15.57 7.23 1.28
CA ASP A 80 17.04 7.07 1.39
C ASP A 80 17.65 8.01 2.47
N ALA A 81 16.82 8.79 3.16
CA ALA A 81 17.26 9.68 4.22
C ALA A 81 17.35 8.92 5.56
N PRO A 82 18.38 9.16 6.37
CA PRO A 82 18.41 8.67 7.74
C PRO A 82 17.30 9.39 8.50
N VAL A 83 16.17 8.71 8.68
CA VAL A 83 15.05 9.23 9.47
C VAL A 83 15.49 9.16 10.93
N MET A 84 15.62 10.33 11.55
CA MET A 84 15.85 10.47 12.98
C MET A 84 14.70 9.76 13.72
N GLU A 85 15.08 8.83 14.61
CA GLU A 85 14.20 7.82 15.23
C GLU A 85 12.88 8.37 15.78
N LEU A 86 11.77 7.83 15.29
CA LEU A 86 10.58 7.52 16.09
C LEU A 86 10.23 6.06 15.82
N SER A 87 10.68 5.20 16.73
CA SER A 87 10.80 3.74 16.66
C SER A 87 9.50 2.93 16.60
N GLU A 88 8.39 3.51 16.13
CA GLU A 88 7.09 2.82 15.98
C GLU A 88 6.65 2.60 14.51
N GLU A 89 7.24 3.31 13.53
CA GLU A 89 6.72 3.33 12.14
C GLU A 89 7.13 2.11 11.28
N HIS A 90 8.29 1.50 11.50
CA HIS A 90 8.72 0.34 10.70
C HIS A 90 7.89 -0.92 10.96
N SER A 91 7.39 -1.11 12.18
CA SER A 91 6.53 -2.25 12.53
C SER A 91 5.17 -2.17 11.83
N SER A 92 4.65 -0.95 11.62
CA SER A 92 3.37 -0.73 10.93
C SER A 92 3.41 -1.20 9.47
N ASN A 93 4.52 -0.95 8.77
CA ASN A 93 4.65 -1.27 7.33
C ASN A 93 4.71 -2.76 7.03
N TYR A 94 5.46 -3.54 7.82
CA TYR A 94 5.45 -5.00 7.69
C TYR A 94 4.06 -5.58 7.99
N VAL A 95 3.34 -5.00 8.95
CA VAL A 95 2.00 -5.46 9.33
C VAL A 95 0.98 -5.13 8.22
N VAL A 96 1.04 -3.95 7.61
CA VAL A 96 0.11 -3.54 6.54
C VAL A 96 0.35 -4.33 5.25
N ASP A 97 1.62 -4.54 4.87
CA ASP A 97 1.98 -5.35 3.70
C ASP A 97 1.60 -6.82 3.91
N PHE A 98 1.81 -7.35 5.12
CA PHE A 98 1.38 -8.69 5.47
C PHE A 98 -0.14 -8.83 5.42
N ILE A 99 -0.91 -7.94 6.05
CA ILE A 99 -2.38 -7.99 6.03
C ILE A 99 -2.93 -7.90 4.61
N SER A 100 -2.26 -7.18 3.71
CA SER A 100 -2.64 -7.04 2.30
C SER A 100 -2.17 -8.20 1.41
N SER A 101 -1.26 -9.05 1.91
CA SER A 101 -0.78 -10.24 1.21
C SER A 101 -1.83 -11.37 1.17
N THR A 102 -1.69 -12.29 0.22
CA THR A 102 -2.59 -13.45 0.11
C THR A 102 -2.49 -14.33 1.36
N GLU A 103 -1.28 -14.50 1.88
CA GLU A 103 -0.95 -15.26 3.08
C GLU A 103 -1.55 -14.62 4.33
N GLY A 104 -1.40 -13.32 4.53
CA GLY A 104 -1.93 -12.62 5.69
C GLY A 104 -3.46 -12.54 5.69
N LEU A 105 -4.10 -12.36 4.53
CA LEU A 105 -5.56 -12.44 4.41
C LEU A 105 -6.09 -13.84 4.77
N ARG A 106 -5.40 -14.90 4.32
CA ARG A 106 -5.77 -16.29 4.66
C ARG A 106 -5.59 -16.57 6.15
N LEU A 107 -4.48 -16.14 6.74
CA LEU A 107 -4.21 -16.30 8.17
C LEU A 107 -5.26 -15.56 9.00
N ASN A 108 -5.54 -14.29 8.69
CA ASN A 108 -6.52 -13.49 9.41
C ASN A 108 -7.91 -14.14 9.36
N ARG A 109 -8.35 -14.56 8.16
CA ARG A 109 -9.64 -15.23 7.99
C ARG A 109 -9.75 -16.52 8.79
N ALA A 110 -8.68 -17.34 8.85
CA ALA A 110 -8.66 -18.56 9.64
C ALA A 110 -8.64 -18.27 11.16
N PHE A 111 -7.84 -17.29 11.59
CA PHE A 111 -7.68 -16.93 12.99
C PHE A 111 -8.97 -16.37 13.61
N VAL A 112 -9.75 -15.59 12.84
CA VAL A 112 -11.04 -15.04 13.30
C VAL A 112 -12.07 -16.14 13.58
N GLN A 113 -12.00 -17.30 12.90
CA GLN A 113 -12.91 -18.44 13.13
C GLN A 113 -12.64 -19.16 14.47
N ILE A 114 -11.48 -18.92 15.10
CA ILE A 114 -11.14 -19.52 16.39
C ILE A 114 -11.86 -18.73 17.47
N THR A 115 -12.86 -19.31 18.12
CA THR A 115 -13.64 -18.61 19.16
C THR A 115 -13.03 -18.72 20.56
N ASP A 116 -12.24 -19.76 20.84
CA ASP A 116 -11.61 -19.94 22.14
C ASP A 116 -10.38 -19.00 22.30
N PRO A 117 -10.40 -18.07 23.27
CA PRO A 117 -9.29 -17.15 23.53
C PRO A 117 -8.01 -17.87 23.97
N LYS A 118 -8.11 -19.03 24.65
CA LYS A 118 -6.95 -19.82 25.06
C LYS A 118 -6.24 -20.41 23.85
N VAL A 119 -6.98 -20.86 22.85
CA VAL A 119 -6.41 -21.39 21.60
C VAL A 119 -5.74 -20.29 20.80
N ARG A 120 -6.37 -19.10 20.71
CA ARG A 120 -5.74 -17.92 20.08
C ARG A 120 -4.40 -17.57 20.73
N ALA A 121 -4.34 -17.56 22.07
CA ALA A 121 -3.10 -17.29 22.80
C ALA A 121 -2.00 -18.32 22.47
N ARG A 122 -2.33 -19.62 22.46
CA ARG A 122 -1.37 -20.68 22.10
C ARG A 122 -0.82 -20.56 20.68
N ILE A 123 -1.64 -20.13 19.72
CA ILE A 123 -1.21 -19.90 18.34
C ILE A 123 -0.27 -18.70 18.26
N ILE A 124 -0.58 -17.61 18.97
CA ILE A 124 0.31 -16.44 19.05
C ILE A 124 1.65 -16.84 19.67
N ASP A 125 1.64 -17.60 20.77
CA ASP A 125 2.86 -18.09 21.42
C ASP A 125 3.69 -18.95 20.45
N LEU A 126 3.06 -19.87 19.72
CA LEU A 126 3.74 -20.70 18.72
C LEU A 126 4.40 -19.84 17.64
N VAL A 127 3.68 -18.84 17.11
CA VAL A 127 4.23 -17.94 16.08
C VAL A 127 5.42 -17.15 16.63
N ARG A 128 5.36 -16.67 17.87
CA ARG A 128 6.48 -16.00 18.54
C ARG A 128 7.69 -16.92 18.69
N THR A 129 7.49 -18.15 19.16
CA THR A 129 8.56 -19.14 19.31
C THR A 129 9.24 -19.45 17.97
N LEU A 130 8.47 -19.53 16.88
CA LEU A 130 9.02 -19.79 15.54
C LEU A 130 9.73 -18.58 14.93
N ALA A 131 9.41 -17.36 15.39
CA ALA A 131 10.00 -16.12 14.88
C ALA A 131 11.38 -15.80 15.49
N ASN A 132 11.87 -16.59 16.45
CA ASN A 132 13.08 -16.32 17.25
C ASN A 132 13.07 -14.96 17.98
N ASP A 133 11.88 -14.39 18.22
CA ASP A 133 11.70 -13.29 19.18
C ASP A 133 11.58 -13.93 20.59
N GLU A 134 12.67 -13.89 21.37
CA GLU A 134 12.60 -14.00 22.84
C GLU A 134 12.27 -12.64 23.46
#